data_AF-A0A0M0JRS3-F1
#
_entry.id   AF-A0A0M0JRS3-F1
#
_cell.length_a   1.000
_cell.length_b   1.000
_cell.length_c   1.000
_cell.angle_alpha   90.00
_cell.angle_beta   90.00
_cell.angle_gamma   90.00
#
_symmetry.space_group_name_H-M   'P 1'
#
loop_
_entity.id
_entity.type
_entity.pdbx_description
1 polymer ?
#
loop_
_entity_poly.entity_id
_entity_poly.type
_entity_poly.pdbx_seq_one_letter_code
_entity_poly.pdbx_strand_id
1 'polypeptide(L)'
;MAVDLNEAFQGKGLIRDVLFVSHRWEDCATPDETGAQLAALQAHLRAHPEVQYVWFDYACMPQRSESAHRLGTDDRTPAEKAEFDLMLSAIADLYLTANVLILLDTMYRTRFWTTMEGWCAMQQVTSEGVRPATEGEARHSVSCIHNATDEDRQALLKMSTKTPAEMSKFLASPDVAVTNKKDKEMMLPIVGKTDEHVREMMSGTCTAAEPGVGERV
;
A
#
# COMPACT_ATOMS: atom_id res chain seq x y z
N MET A 1 -0.08 -19.40 -1.14
CA MET A 1 0.47 -18.53 -2.19
C MET A 1 1.20 -17.39 -1.48
N ALA A 2 2.42 -17.03 -1.87
CA ALA A 2 3.23 -16.03 -1.18
C ALA A 2 3.85 -15.06 -2.20
N VAL A 3 3.93 -13.78 -1.84
CA VAL A 3 4.64 -12.76 -2.61
C VAL A 3 6.10 -12.78 -2.17
N ASP A 4 7.02 -13.00 -3.11
CA ASP A 4 8.45 -12.77 -2.88
C ASP A 4 8.74 -11.28 -3.02
N LEU A 5 9.22 -10.65 -1.95
CA LEU A 5 9.51 -9.22 -1.96
C LEU A 5 10.65 -8.87 -2.90
N ASN A 6 11.68 -9.71 -3.06
CA ASN A 6 12.76 -9.41 -4.00
C ASN A 6 12.25 -9.40 -5.45
N GLU A 7 11.39 -10.35 -5.82
CA GLU A 7 10.73 -10.32 -7.13
C GLU A 7 9.80 -9.10 -7.27
N ALA A 8 9.08 -8.76 -6.20
CA ALA A 8 8.15 -7.64 -6.21
C ALA A 8 8.85 -6.30 -6.44
N PHE A 9 10.00 -6.05 -5.79
CA PHE A 9 10.81 -4.85 -6.01
C PHE A 9 11.39 -4.78 -7.43
N GLN A 10 11.49 -5.92 -8.14
CA GLN A 10 11.84 -5.95 -9.57
C GLN A 10 10.63 -5.81 -10.50
N GLY A 11 9.40 -5.68 -9.97
CA GLY A 11 8.17 -5.69 -10.76
C GLY A 11 7.90 -7.04 -11.45
N LYS A 12 8.29 -8.14 -10.79
CA LYS A 12 8.15 -9.53 -11.26
C LYS A 12 7.35 -10.35 -10.26
N GLY A 13 7.03 -11.58 -10.68
CA GLY A 13 6.35 -12.55 -9.84
C GLY A 13 4.88 -12.21 -9.63
N LEU A 14 4.31 -12.85 -8.60
CA LEU A 14 2.87 -12.82 -8.32
C LEU A 14 2.31 -11.40 -8.12
N ILE A 15 3.11 -10.46 -7.64
CA ILE A 15 2.65 -9.11 -7.29
C ILE A 15 1.99 -8.38 -8.48
N ARG A 16 2.36 -8.74 -9.72
CA ARG A 16 1.79 -8.17 -10.95
C ARG A 16 0.33 -8.56 -11.18
N ASP A 17 -0.07 -9.72 -10.69
CA ASP A 17 -1.39 -10.30 -10.90
C ASP A 17 -2.35 -9.96 -9.74
N VAL A 18 -1.85 -9.30 -8.69
CA VAL A 18 -2.61 -8.86 -7.52
C VAL A 18 -2.92 -7.38 -7.63
N LEU A 19 -4.21 -7.04 -7.56
CA LEU A 19 -4.68 -5.68 -7.37
C LEU A 19 -4.86 -5.38 -5.88
N PHE A 20 -4.07 -4.46 -5.37
CA PHE A 20 -4.26 -3.92 -4.01
C PHE A 20 -5.27 -2.79 -4.04
N VAL A 21 -6.13 -2.72 -3.02
CA VAL A 21 -7.15 -1.68 -2.91
C VAL A 21 -6.84 -0.78 -1.73
N SER A 22 -6.36 0.42 -2.00
CA SER A 22 -6.23 1.46 -0.97
C SER A 22 -7.53 2.23 -0.85
N HIS A 23 -8.10 2.22 0.36
CA HIS A 23 -9.41 2.78 0.61
C HIS A 23 -9.53 3.22 2.08
N ARG A 24 -10.47 4.12 2.33
CA ARG A 24 -10.81 4.51 3.69
C ARG A 24 -11.83 3.52 4.26
N TRP A 25 -11.58 3.05 5.47
CA TRP A 25 -12.65 2.44 6.26
C TRP A 25 -13.62 3.53 6.69
N GLU A 26 -14.85 3.50 6.18
CA GLU A 26 -15.92 4.43 6.55
C GLU A 26 -16.29 4.28 8.02
N ASP A 27 -16.37 3.03 8.48
CA ASP A 27 -16.49 2.63 9.87
C ASP A 27 -15.58 1.42 10.16
N CYS A 28 -15.23 1.21 11.42
CA CYS A 28 -14.35 0.11 11.85
C CYS A 28 -14.96 -1.29 11.68
N ALA A 29 -16.29 -1.41 11.67
CA ALA A 29 -17.01 -2.65 11.45
C ALA A 29 -17.60 -2.74 10.04
N THR A 30 -17.93 -1.59 9.43
CA THR A 30 -18.49 -1.52 8.08
C THR A 30 -17.66 -0.58 7.21
N PRO A 31 -16.60 -1.06 6.55
CA PRO A 31 -15.67 -0.20 5.79
C PRO A 31 -16.31 0.45 4.55
N ASP A 32 -17.38 -0.12 4.00
CA ASP A 32 -18.15 0.36 2.84
C ASP A 32 -19.66 0.29 3.13
N GLU A 33 -20.16 1.22 3.94
CA GLU A 33 -21.56 1.20 4.41
C GLU A 33 -22.56 1.34 3.25
N THR A 34 -22.16 2.07 2.20
CA THR A 34 -23.02 2.40 1.07
C THR A 34 -22.89 1.42 -0.11
N GLY A 35 -21.85 0.59 -0.14
CA GLY A 35 -21.50 -0.25 -1.29
C GLY A 35 -20.78 0.50 -2.43
N ALA A 36 -20.44 1.78 -2.23
CA ALA A 36 -19.79 2.59 -3.27
C ALA A 36 -18.38 2.09 -3.59
N GLN A 37 -17.65 1.60 -2.59
CA GLN A 37 -16.30 1.07 -2.78
C GLN A 37 -16.34 -0.25 -3.57
N LEU A 38 -17.26 -1.15 -3.19
CA LEU A 38 -17.50 -2.39 -3.90
C LEU A 38 -17.93 -2.13 -5.35
N ALA A 39 -18.83 -1.17 -5.58
CA ALA A 39 -19.27 -0.82 -6.92
C ALA A 39 -18.12 -0.32 -7.80
N ALA A 40 -17.24 0.54 -7.25
CA ALA A 40 -16.06 1.04 -7.94
C ALA A 40 -15.04 -0.08 -8.24
N LEU A 41 -14.76 -0.95 -7.25
CA LEU A 41 -13.89 -2.11 -7.43
C LEU A 41 -14.42 -3.04 -8.52
N GLN A 42 -15.71 -3.37 -8.50
CA GLN A 42 -16.33 -4.21 -9.53
C GLN A 42 -16.25 -3.58 -10.93
N ALA A 43 -16.42 -2.26 -11.05
CA ALA A 43 -16.27 -1.56 -12.32
C ALA A 43 -14.85 -1.64 -12.85
N HIS A 44 -13.85 -1.45 -11.96
CA HIS A 44 -12.44 -1.60 -12.31
C HIS A 44 -12.12 -3.03 -12.75
N LEU A 45 -12.51 -4.05 -11.98
CA LEU A 45 -12.23 -5.46 -12.34
C LEU A 45 -12.87 -5.88 -13.66
N ARG A 46 -14.06 -5.37 -14.00
CA ARG A 46 -14.67 -5.63 -15.32
C ARG A 46 -13.87 -5.01 -16.47
N ALA A 47 -13.20 -3.89 -16.24
CA ALA A 47 -12.34 -3.23 -17.22
C ALA A 47 -10.94 -3.85 -17.31
N HIS A 48 -10.53 -4.59 -16.27
CA HIS A 48 -9.19 -5.16 -16.10
C HIS A 48 -9.25 -6.69 -15.91
N PRO A 49 -9.64 -7.47 -16.93
CA PRO A 49 -9.76 -8.93 -16.83
C PRO A 49 -8.42 -9.66 -16.60
N GLU A 50 -7.30 -8.96 -16.75
CA GLU A 50 -5.96 -9.46 -16.43
C GLU A 50 -5.73 -9.66 -14.93
N VAL A 51 -6.44 -8.91 -14.07
CA VAL A 51 -6.33 -9.02 -12.61
C VAL A 51 -6.83 -10.38 -12.15
N GLN A 52 -5.98 -11.15 -11.48
CA GLN A 52 -6.31 -12.51 -11.00
C GLN A 52 -6.71 -12.52 -9.53
N TYR A 53 -6.09 -11.65 -8.74
CA TYR A 53 -6.28 -11.60 -7.29
C TYR A 53 -6.55 -10.18 -6.84
N VAL A 54 -7.33 -10.05 -5.78
CA VAL A 54 -7.59 -8.76 -5.13
C VAL A 54 -7.12 -8.87 -3.69
N TRP A 55 -6.31 -7.91 -3.28
CA TRP A 55 -5.98 -7.68 -1.88
C TRP A 55 -6.80 -6.49 -1.37
N PHE A 56 -7.64 -6.75 -0.38
CA PHE A 56 -8.52 -5.77 0.25
C PHE A 56 -8.34 -5.92 1.76
N ASP A 57 -7.67 -4.94 2.40
CA ASP A 57 -7.12 -5.08 3.75
C ASP A 57 -8.10 -5.65 4.80
N TYR A 58 -9.34 -5.15 4.82
CA TYR A 58 -10.38 -5.55 5.75
C TYR A 58 -10.73 -7.04 5.60
N ALA A 59 -10.73 -7.56 4.37
CA ALA A 59 -11.06 -8.94 4.07
C ALA A 59 -9.84 -9.88 4.08
N CYS A 60 -8.64 -9.34 3.90
CA CYS A 60 -7.41 -10.11 3.75
C CYS A 60 -6.56 -10.18 5.02
N MET A 61 -6.78 -9.31 6.00
CA MET A 61 -6.04 -9.29 7.26
C MET A 61 -6.94 -9.65 8.46
N PRO A 62 -6.41 -10.31 9.51
CA PRO A 62 -7.16 -10.54 10.73
C PRO A 62 -7.55 -9.23 11.43
N GLN A 63 -8.86 -8.98 11.53
CA GLN A 63 -9.42 -7.80 12.17
C GLN A 63 -9.86 -8.07 13.61
N ARG A 64 -9.88 -7.00 14.40
CA ARG A 64 -10.50 -7.04 15.73
C ARG A 64 -12.02 -7.04 15.57
N SER A 65 -12.74 -7.58 16.54
CA SER A 65 -14.19 -7.39 16.56
C SER A 65 -14.56 -5.91 16.74
N GLU A 66 -15.78 -5.54 16.34
CA GLU A 66 -16.34 -4.21 16.61
C GLU A 66 -16.30 -3.87 18.12
N SER A 67 -16.59 -4.83 18.99
CA SER A 67 -16.48 -4.65 20.44
C SER A 67 -15.04 -4.33 20.87
N ALA A 68 -14.06 -5.05 20.34
CA ALA A 68 -12.66 -4.83 20.69
C ALA A 68 -12.16 -3.48 20.17
N HIS A 69 -12.57 -3.06 18.96
CA HIS A 69 -12.32 -1.73 18.44
C HIS A 69 -12.87 -0.63 19.36
N ARG A 70 -14.14 -0.72 19.77
CA ARG A 70 -14.77 0.28 20.66
C ARG A 70 -14.11 0.36 22.03
N LEU A 71 -13.65 -0.77 22.56
CA LEU A 71 -13.00 -0.84 23.87
C LEU A 71 -11.49 -0.56 23.82
N GLY A 72 -10.91 -0.39 22.63
CA GLY A 72 -9.46 -0.24 22.46
C GLY A 72 -8.67 -1.49 22.90
N THR A 73 -9.29 -2.67 22.81
CA THR A 73 -8.69 -3.95 23.16
C THR A 73 -8.32 -4.74 21.90
N ASP A 74 -7.59 -5.83 22.07
CA ASP A 74 -7.22 -6.74 20.98
C ASP A 74 -7.71 -8.14 21.33
N ASP A 75 -8.70 -8.62 20.59
CA ASP A 75 -9.34 -9.92 20.80
C ASP A 75 -8.93 -10.97 19.75
N ARG A 76 -8.00 -10.61 18.86
CA ARG A 76 -7.37 -11.56 17.96
C ARG A 76 -6.63 -12.62 18.74
N THR A 77 -6.73 -13.86 18.29
CA THR A 77 -5.92 -14.96 18.81
C THR A 77 -4.42 -14.66 18.61
N PRO A 78 -3.52 -15.31 19.37
CA PRO A 78 -2.08 -15.14 19.18
C PRO A 78 -1.61 -15.41 17.74
N ALA A 79 -2.25 -16.35 17.04
CA ALA A 79 -1.95 -16.67 15.64
C ALA A 79 -2.39 -15.54 14.69
N GLU A 80 -3.63 -15.07 14.83
CA GLU A 80 -4.15 -13.94 14.04
C GLU A 80 -3.35 -12.65 14.29
N LYS A 81 -2.95 -12.40 15.54
CA LYS A 81 -2.09 -11.28 15.92
C LYS A 81 -0.74 -11.36 15.21
N ALA A 82 -0.12 -12.53 15.20
CA ALA A 82 1.17 -12.74 14.53
C ALA A 82 1.05 -12.60 13.00
N GLU A 83 -0.03 -13.11 12.41
CA GLU A 83 -0.34 -12.94 10.99
C GLU A 83 -0.56 -11.47 10.63
N PHE A 84 -1.37 -10.75 11.42
CA PHE A 84 -1.58 -9.32 11.24
C PHE A 84 -0.26 -8.52 11.35
N ASP A 85 0.56 -8.80 12.36
CA ASP A 85 1.83 -8.09 12.55
C ASP A 85 2.80 -8.36 11.39
N LEU A 86 2.83 -9.59 10.87
CA LEU A 86 3.60 -9.94 9.68
C LEU A 86 3.13 -9.14 8.45
N MET A 87 1.83 -9.15 8.17
CA MET A 87 1.25 -8.40 7.05
C MET A 87 1.50 -6.90 7.19
N LEU A 88 1.32 -6.35 8.39
CA LEU A 88 1.56 -4.94 8.70
C LEU A 88 3.03 -4.55 8.45
N SER A 89 3.98 -5.43 8.78
CA SER A 89 5.41 -5.16 8.57
C SER A 89 5.80 -5.05 7.10
N ALA A 90 5.05 -5.72 6.21
CA ALA A 90 5.31 -5.71 4.76
C ALA A 90 4.43 -4.70 4.00
N ILE A 91 3.50 -4.01 4.67
CA ILE A 91 2.43 -3.28 3.97
C ILE A 91 2.95 -2.15 3.08
N ALA A 92 3.97 -1.42 3.56
CA ALA A 92 4.58 -0.33 2.79
C ALA A 92 5.22 -0.86 1.50
N ASP A 93 5.92 -2.00 1.59
CA ASP A 93 6.58 -2.65 0.45
C ASP A 93 5.57 -3.16 -0.58
N LEU A 94 4.46 -3.74 -0.11
CA LEU A 94 3.40 -4.23 -0.99
C LEU A 94 2.75 -3.08 -1.77
N TYR A 95 2.38 -1.97 -1.12
CA TYR A 95 1.86 -0.80 -1.85
C TYR A 95 2.91 -0.12 -2.72
N LEU A 96 4.19 -0.23 -2.35
CA LEU A 96 5.29 0.28 -3.15
C LEU A 96 5.54 -0.56 -4.41
N THR A 97 5.08 -1.81 -4.50
CA THR A 97 5.42 -2.73 -5.61
C THR A 97 4.21 -3.30 -6.38
N ALA A 98 3.01 -3.28 -5.81
CA ALA A 98 1.79 -3.81 -6.43
C ALA A 98 1.09 -2.88 -7.42
N ASN A 99 0.19 -3.44 -8.23
CA ASN A 99 -0.83 -2.64 -8.89
C ASN A 99 -1.88 -2.20 -7.86
N VAL A 100 -2.25 -0.92 -7.83
CA VAL A 100 -3.09 -0.35 -6.78
C VAL A 100 -4.29 0.37 -7.36
N LEU A 101 -5.49 -0.03 -6.96
CA LEU A 101 -6.69 0.76 -7.11
C LEU A 101 -6.86 1.65 -5.87
N ILE A 102 -6.81 2.96 -6.09
CA ILE A 102 -7.08 3.96 -5.07
C ILE A 102 -8.54 4.36 -5.16
N LEU A 103 -9.30 4.09 -4.10
CA LEU A 103 -10.68 4.53 -3.94
C LEU A 103 -10.69 5.87 -3.19
N LEU A 104 -10.70 6.95 -3.96
CA LEU A 104 -10.51 8.30 -3.46
C LEU A 104 -11.84 8.91 -3.01
N ASP A 105 -11.98 9.13 -1.70
CA ASP A 105 -13.00 10.00 -1.12
C ASP A 105 -12.39 11.32 -0.60
N THR A 106 -13.22 12.27 -0.17
CA THR A 106 -12.78 13.60 0.28
C THR A 106 -11.93 13.60 1.56
N MET A 107 -11.95 12.52 2.35
CA MET A 107 -11.15 12.36 3.57
C MET A 107 -9.93 11.46 3.36
N TYR A 108 -9.71 10.93 2.18
CA TYR A 108 -8.61 10.01 1.90
C TYR A 108 -7.25 10.59 2.31
N ARG A 109 -7.00 11.87 2.00
CA ARG A 109 -5.73 12.55 2.32
C ARG A 109 -5.62 13.03 3.77
N THR A 110 -6.67 12.89 4.57
CA THR A 110 -6.70 13.28 5.99
C THR A 110 -6.49 12.09 6.92
N ARG A 111 -6.32 10.88 6.36
CA ARG A 111 -6.09 9.63 7.10
C ARG A 111 -4.68 9.11 6.82
N PHE A 112 -4.02 8.61 7.86
CA PHE A 112 -2.62 8.17 7.81
C PHE A 112 -2.40 7.06 6.78
N TRP A 113 -3.16 5.96 6.90
CA TRP A 113 -2.98 4.76 6.08
C TRP A 113 -3.20 5.05 4.60
N THR A 114 -4.39 5.49 4.21
CA THR A 114 -4.73 5.83 2.82
C THR A 114 -3.73 6.80 2.18
N THR A 115 -3.28 7.83 2.91
CA THR A 115 -2.30 8.78 2.38
C THR A 115 -0.93 8.12 2.14
N MET A 116 -0.46 7.30 3.09
CA MET A 116 0.80 6.57 2.96
C MET A 116 0.74 5.57 1.80
N GLU A 117 -0.31 4.75 1.75
CA GLU A 117 -0.55 3.75 0.70
C GLU A 117 -0.63 4.40 -0.69
N GLY A 118 -1.39 5.48 -0.80
CA GLY A 118 -1.49 6.25 -2.04
C GLY A 118 -0.15 6.85 -2.47
N TRP A 119 0.62 7.41 -1.53
CA TRP A 119 1.95 7.92 -1.85
C TRP A 119 2.88 6.81 -2.38
N CYS A 120 2.94 5.66 -1.70
CA CYS A 120 3.72 4.49 -2.14
C CYS A 120 3.31 4.02 -3.54
N ALA A 121 2.01 3.91 -3.80
CA ALA A 121 1.46 3.47 -5.08
C ALA A 121 1.82 4.40 -6.26
N MET A 122 2.09 5.67 -5.97
CA MET A 122 2.48 6.68 -6.96
C MET A 122 4.01 6.75 -7.19
N GLN A 123 4.79 5.98 -6.44
CA GLN A 123 6.25 5.94 -6.62
C GLN A 123 6.67 4.86 -7.62
N GLN A 124 7.79 5.11 -8.27
CA GLN A 124 8.61 4.14 -8.98
C GLN A 124 9.84 3.79 -8.14
N VAL A 125 10.06 2.49 -7.94
CA VAL A 125 11.26 1.94 -7.31
C VAL A 125 12.43 1.97 -8.29
N THR A 126 13.60 2.40 -7.82
CA THR A 126 14.85 2.48 -8.60
C THR A 126 16.05 2.04 -7.74
N SER A 127 17.22 1.86 -8.37
CA SER A 127 18.46 1.57 -7.64
C SER A 127 18.90 2.69 -6.70
N GLU A 128 18.37 3.91 -6.84
CA GLU A 128 18.73 5.07 -6.01
C GLU A 128 17.70 5.37 -4.90
N GLY A 129 16.62 4.59 -4.82
CA GLY A 129 15.47 4.88 -3.96
C GLY A 129 14.19 5.04 -4.75
N VAL A 130 13.25 5.84 -4.23
CA VAL A 130 11.97 6.11 -4.88
C VAL A 130 11.94 7.48 -5.55
N ARG A 131 11.15 7.57 -6.62
CA ARG A 131 10.77 8.83 -7.26
C ARG A 131 9.33 8.74 -7.74
N PRO A 132 8.67 9.88 -8.07
CA PRO A 132 7.39 9.83 -8.75
C PRO A 132 7.46 8.96 -10.02
N ALA A 133 6.46 8.10 -10.22
CA ALA A 133 6.32 7.33 -11.45
C ALA A 133 6.03 8.26 -12.63
N THR A 134 6.68 8.04 -13.78
CA THR A 134 6.37 8.78 -15.01
C THR A 134 5.25 8.11 -15.79
N GLU A 135 4.77 8.76 -16.84
CA GLU A 135 3.81 8.17 -17.77
C GLU A 135 4.36 6.82 -18.31
N GLY A 136 3.51 5.78 -18.28
CA GLY A 136 3.88 4.41 -18.65
C GLY A 136 4.50 3.56 -17.53
N GLU A 137 4.93 4.16 -16.42
CA GLU A 137 5.43 3.44 -15.23
C GLU A 137 4.38 3.31 -14.12
N ALA A 138 3.33 4.13 -14.17
CA ALA A 138 2.31 4.19 -13.13
C ALA A 138 1.62 2.83 -12.93
N ARG A 139 1.63 2.35 -11.69
CA ARG A 139 0.96 1.12 -11.24
C ARG A 139 -0.32 1.39 -10.47
N HIS A 140 -0.85 2.61 -10.55
CA HIS A 140 -2.05 2.99 -9.83
C HIS A 140 -3.16 3.44 -10.75
N SER A 141 -4.39 3.16 -10.34
CA SER A 141 -5.61 3.74 -10.90
C SER A 141 -6.35 4.45 -9.78
N VAL A 142 -6.92 5.62 -10.05
CA VAL A 142 -7.73 6.35 -9.05
C VAL A 142 -9.19 6.35 -9.49
N SER A 143 -10.06 5.87 -8.63
CA SER A 143 -11.52 5.99 -8.77
C SER A 143 -12.03 6.97 -7.73
N CYS A 144 -12.55 8.12 -8.18
CA CYS A 144 -13.22 9.04 -7.26
C CYS A 144 -14.57 8.44 -6.88
N ILE A 145 -14.83 8.35 -5.58
CA ILE A 145 -16.08 7.85 -5.01
C ILE A 145 -16.70 8.92 -4.12
N HIS A 146 -17.98 8.72 -3.77
CA HIS A 146 -18.74 9.67 -2.97
C HIS A 146 -18.72 11.09 -3.58
N ASN A 147 -18.19 12.06 -2.83
CA ASN A 147 -18.12 13.46 -3.23
C ASN A 147 -16.74 13.89 -3.76
N ALA A 148 -15.80 12.95 -3.92
CA ALA A 148 -14.48 13.31 -4.43
C ALA A 148 -14.55 13.75 -5.89
N THR A 149 -13.86 14.84 -6.21
CA THR A 149 -13.84 15.41 -7.56
C THR A 149 -12.51 15.15 -8.27
N ASP A 150 -12.36 15.68 -9.48
CA ASP A 150 -11.06 15.64 -10.16
C ASP A 150 -10.03 16.52 -9.45
N GLU A 151 -10.45 17.63 -8.82
CA GLU A 151 -9.55 18.46 -8.00
C GLU A 151 -8.95 17.67 -6.84
N ASP A 152 -9.73 16.80 -6.19
CA ASP A 152 -9.22 15.90 -5.15
C ASP A 152 -8.21 14.90 -5.71
N ARG A 153 -8.46 14.36 -6.91
CA ARG A 153 -7.51 13.49 -7.62
C ARG A 153 -6.21 14.24 -7.90
N GLN A 154 -6.26 15.44 -8.45
CA GLN A 154 -5.06 16.23 -8.72
C GLN A 154 -4.29 16.56 -7.43
N ALA A 155 -5.01 16.87 -6.35
CA ALA A 155 -4.41 17.09 -5.04
C ALA A 155 -3.70 15.84 -4.50
N LEU A 156 -4.27 14.64 -4.71
CA LEU A 156 -3.61 13.37 -4.42
C LEU A 156 -2.38 13.15 -5.28
N LEU A 157 -2.49 13.30 -6.61
CA LEU A 157 -1.36 13.09 -7.53
C LEU A 157 -0.18 14.01 -7.21
N LYS A 158 -0.44 15.24 -6.77
CA LYS A 158 0.60 16.17 -6.31
C LYS A 158 1.39 15.66 -5.09
N MET A 159 0.84 14.72 -4.32
CA MET A 159 1.54 14.11 -3.19
C MET A 159 2.72 13.25 -3.65
N SER A 160 2.66 12.70 -4.86
CA SER A 160 3.73 11.86 -5.40
C SER A 160 5.11 12.53 -5.38
N THR A 161 5.16 13.86 -5.52
CA THR A 161 6.40 14.64 -5.58
C THR A 161 7.12 14.79 -4.25
N LYS A 162 6.50 14.35 -3.14
CA LYS A 162 7.12 14.38 -1.83
C LYS A 162 8.20 13.31 -1.74
N THR A 163 9.38 13.71 -1.26
CA THR A 163 10.41 12.78 -0.81
C THR A 163 9.93 11.96 0.40
N PRO A 164 10.55 10.81 0.70
CA PRO A 164 10.21 10.01 1.90
C PRO A 164 10.21 10.83 3.20
N ALA A 165 11.20 11.72 3.38
CA ALA A 165 11.30 12.60 4.54
C ALA A 165 10.15 13.62 4.61
N GLU A 166 9.78 14.23 3.48
CA GLU A 166 8.66 15.17 3.42
C GLU A 166 7.32 14.47 3.61
N MET A 167 7.16 13.25 3.09
CA MET A 167 5.96 12.45 3.26
C MET A 167 5.81 12.03 4.73
N SER A 168 6.87 11.55 5.36
CA SER A 168 6.87 11.25 6.81
C SER A 168 6.50 12.49 7.63
N LYS A 169 7.07 13.66 7.33
CA LYS A 169 6.68 14.94 7.99
C LYS A 169 5.21 15.30 7.76
N PHE A 170 4.69 15.13 6.54
CA PHE A 170 3.29 15.36 6.24
C PHE A 170 2.38 14.43 7.05
N LEU A 171 2.68 13.13 7.04
CA LEU A 171 1.92 12.13 7.80
C LEU A 171 1.95 12.41 9.29
N ALA A 172 3.05 12.96 9.83
CA ALA A 172 3.19 13.33 11.23
C ALA A 172 2.33 14.53 11.65
N SER A 173 1.81 15.32 10.69
CA SER A 173 0.97 16.49 10.94
C SER A 173 -0.25 16.16 11.82
N PRO A 174 -0.72 17.11 12.66
CA PRO A 174 -2.00 16.99 13.37
C PRO A 174 -3.21 16.89 12.43
N ASP A 175 -3.11 17.35 11.18
CA ASP A 175 -4.20 17.28 10.19
C ASP A 175 -4.42 15.86 9.64
N VAL A 176 -3.46 14.95 9.87
CA VAL A 176 -3.52 13.56 9.43
C VAL A 176 -3.92 12.66 10.61
N ALA A 177 -5.18 12.26 10.62
CA ALA A 177 -5.76 11.39 11.63
C ALA A 177 -5.32 9.92 11.45
N VAL A 178 -5.21 9.21 12.56
CA VAL A 178 -4.95 7.76 12.61
C VAL A 178 -5.85 7.14 13.65
N THR A 179 -6.37 5.94 13.37
CA THR A 179 -7.25 5.21 14.30
C THR A 179 -6.46 4.69 15.51
N ASN A 180 -5.20 4.28 15.29
CA ASN A 180 -4.28 3.83 16.33
C ASN A 180 -2.98 4.64 16.29
N LYS A 181 -2.72 5.41 17.35
CA LYS A 181 -1.52 6.26 17.43
C LYS A 181 -0.21 5.47 17.31
N LYS A 182 -0.19 4.23 17.81
CA LYS A 182 1.01 3.37 17.73
C LYS A 182 1.40 3.04 16.30
N ASP A 183 0.41 2.88 15.41
CA ASP A 183 0.66 2.62 14.00
C ASP A 183 1.42 3.78 13.37
N LYS A 184 0.98 5.02 13.65
CA LYS A 184 1.65 6.23 13.18
C LYS A 184 3.08 6.33 13.75
N GLU A 185 3.28 6.04 15.03
CA GLU A 185 4.62 6.03 15.65
C GLU A 185 5.55 4.98 15.03
N MET A 186 5.03 3.80 14.68
CA MET A 186 5.78 2.70 14.06
C MET A 186 6.12 2.96 12.59
N MET A 187 5.16 3.48 11.82
CA MET A 187 5.28 3.60 10.37
C MET A 187 6.01 4.88 9.93
N LEU A 188 6.00 5.95 10.73
CA LEU A 188 6.69 7.20 10.36
C LEU A 188 8.19 7.03 10.08
N PRO A 189 8.97 6.29 10.91
CA PRO A 189 10.36 5.95 10.59
C PRO A 189 10.50 5.10 9.32
N ILE A 190 9.59 4.15 9.09
CA ILE A 190 9.61 3.27 7.90
C ILE A 190 9.44 4.12 6.64
N VAL A 191 8.39 4.95 6.59
CA VAL A 191 8.15 5.88 5.47
C VAL A 191 9.35 6.80 5.28
N GLY A 192 9.90 7.37 6.35
CA GLY A 192 11.06 8.27 6.27
C GLY A 192 12.34 7.64 5.73
N LYS A 193 12.47 6.31 5.83
CA LYS A 193 13.63 5.52 5.38
C LYS A 193 13.40 4.73 4.10
N THR A 194 12.31 4.99 3.39
CA THR A 194 11.95 4.26 2.16
C THR A 194 13.12 4.18 1.15
N ASP A 195 13.87 5.26 0.94
CA ASP A 195 15.02 5.26 0.03
C ASP A 195 16.17 4.34 0.49
N GLU A 196 16.44 4.26 1.80
CA GLU A 196 17.45 3.36 2.36
C GLU A 196 17.02 1.90 2.15
N HIS A 197 15.78 1.59 2.53
CA HIS A 197 15.21 0.25 2.41
C HIS A 197 15.17 -0.24 0.96
N VAL A 198 14.73 0.60 0.03
CA VAL A 198 14.70 0.27 -1.41
C VAL A 198 16.11 -0.05 -1.93
N ARG A 199 17.11 0.74 -1.57
CA ARG A 199 18.49 0.49 -1.98
C ARG A 199 19.02 -0.83 -1.43
N GLU A 200 18.68 -1.17 -0.19
CA GLU A 200 19.04 -2.45 0.42
C GLU A 200 18.40 -3.63 -0.34
N MET A 201 17.09 -3.57 -0.58
CA MET A 201 16.37 -4.62 -1.33
C MET A 201 16.89 -4.78 -2.76
N MET A 202 17.17 -3.67 -3.45
CA MET A 202 17.68 -3.71 -4.83
C MET A 202 19.16 -4.18 -4.90
N SER A 203 19.99 -3.84 -3.92
CA SER A 203 21.40 -4.25 -3.87
C SER A 203 21.62 -5.69 -3.42
N GLY A 204 20.82 -6.17 -2.46
CA GLY A 204 20.78 -7.57 -2.04
C GLY A 204 20.39 -8.54 -3.16
N THR A 205 19.87 -8.01 -4.27
CA THR A 205 19.47 -8.79 -5.44
C THR A 205 20.53 -8.85 -6.54
N CYS A 206 21.59 -8.02 -6.50
CA CYS A 206 22.72 -8.10 -7.46
C CYS A 206 23.72 -9.22 -7.16
N THR A 207 23.67 -9.86 -5.99
CA THR A 207 24.61 -10.91 -5.58
C THR A 207 24.21 -12.33 -6.01
N ALA A 208 23.04 -12.51 -6.63
CA ALA A 208 22.62 -13.78 -7.22
C ALA A 208 22.91 -13.81 -8.74
N ALA A 209 24.18 -13.66 -9.13
CA ALA A 209 24.63 -13.99 -10.49
C ALA A 209 25.14 -15.45 -10.53
N GLU A 210 24.74 -16.15 -11.59
CA GLU A 210 24.80 -17.59 -11.85
C GLU A 210 26.12 -18.33 -11.49
N PRO A 211 26.06 -19.62 -11.08
CA PRO A 211 27.26 -20.46 -11.07
C PRO A 211 27.75 -20.65 -12.50
N GLY A 212 28.94 -20.09 -12.77
CA GLY A 212 29.59 -20.14 -14.05
C GLY A 212 29.70 -21.55 -14.62
N VAL A 213 29.44 -21.62 -15.93
CA VAL A 213 29.76 -22.77 -16.78
C VAL A 213 31.25 -23.09 -16.63
N GLY A 214 31.55 -24.11 -15.83
CA GLY A 214 32.88 -24.70 -15.71
C GLY A 214 33.14 -25.64 -16.88
N GLU A 215 34.14 -25.28 -17.69
CA GLU A 215 34.61 -25.97 -18.88
C GLU A 215 34.92 -27.46 -18.65
N ARG A 216 34.65 -28.25 -19.70
CA ARG A 216 35.21 -29.59 -19.89
C ARG A 216 36.71 -29.45 -20.12
N VAL A 217 37.52 -30.20 -19.35
CA VAL A 217 38.73 -30.87 -19.82
C VAL A 217 38.79 -32.24 -19.18
#